data_AF-A0A942HFQ5-F1
#
_entry.id   AF-A0A942HFQ5-F1
#
_cell.length_a   1.000
_cell.length_b   1.000
_cell.length_c   1.000
_cell.angle_alpha   90.00
_cell.angle_beta   90.00
_cell.angle_gamma   90.00
#
_symmetry.space_group_name_H-M   'P 1'
#
loop_
_entity.id
_entity.type
_entity.pdbx_description
1 polymer ?
#
loop_
_entity_poly.entity_id
_entity_poly.type
_entity_poly.pdbx_seq_one_letter_code
_entity_poly.pdbx_strand_id
1 'polypeptide(L)'
;MRGGHFHRDTRELFLIISGSIRVRIRPEGGGDVRETVVGPGSIFIVEPGEAHWFETLTPCAWINALSKKFDEAAPDIVPVAA
;
A
#
# COMPACT_ATOMS: atom_id res chain seq x y z
N MET A 1 -3.81 -6.06 -9.72
CA MET A 1 -3.07 -4.89 -9.20
C MET A 1 -4.00 -4.06 -8.31
N ARG A 2 -3.53 -3.58 -7.17
CA ARG A 2 -4.23 -2.65 -6.25
C ARG A 2 -3.33 -1.44 -5.94
N GLY A 3 -3.86 -0.37 -5.37
CA GLY A 3 -3.09 0.84 -5.02
C GLY A 3 -3.30 1.98 -6.02
N GLY A 4 -2.23 2.71 -6.37
CA GLY A 4 -2.30 3.89 -7.23
C GLY A 4 -2.80 5.15 -6.53
N HIS A 5 -2.58 5.23 -5.23
CA HIS A 5 -2.96 6.36 -4.39
C HIS A 5 -2.03 6.47 -3.19
N PHE A 6 -2.16 7.58 -2.47
CA PHE A 6 -1.64 7.75 -1.12
C PHE A 6 -2.76 8.22 -0.19
N HIS A 7 -2.46 8.21 1.11
CA HIS A 7 -3.31 8.75 2.17
C HIS A 7 -2.68 10.02 2.75
N ARG A 8 -3.47 11.04 3.07
CA ARG A 8 -2.93 12.27 3.70
C ARG A 8 -2.68 12.06 5.18
N ASP A 9 -3.53 11.28 5.84
CA ASP A 9 -3.48 11.08 7.29
C ASP A 9 -3.33 9.60 7.69
N THR A 10 -3.88 8.71 6.88
CA THR A 10 -4.00 7.28 7.21
C THR A 10 -2.68 6.55 7.00
N ARG A 11 -2.22 5.82 8.02
CA ARG A 11 -1.19 4.79 7.89
C ARG A 11 -1.84 3.46 7.59
N GLU A 12 -1.16 2.65 6.79
CA GLU A 12 -1.57 1.29 6.52
C GLU A 12 -0.49 0.31 6.94
N LEU A 13 -0.88 -0.72 7.71
CA LEU A 13 -0.05 -1.88 8.00
C LEU A 13 -0.51 -3.04 7.13
N PHE A 14 0.46 -3.70 6.49
CA PHE A 14 0.23 -4.91 5.73
C PHE A 14 0.97 -6.09 6.37
N LEU A 15 0.25 -7.18 6.61
CA LEU A 15 0.81 -8.48 6.99
C LEU A 15 0.46 -9.48 5.89
N ILE A 16 1.47 -10.04 5.22
CA ILE A 16 1.26 -11.03 4.17
C ILE A 16 1.06 -12.41 4.80
N ILE A 17 -0.10 -13.02 4.53
CA ILE A 17 -0.47 -14.33 5.08
C ILE A 17 -0.06 -15.46 4.12
N SER A 18 -0.28 -15.28 2.82
CA SER A 18 0.08 -16.26 1.80
C SER A 18 0.41 -15.58 0.45
N GLY A 19 1.18 -16.28 -0.38
CA GLY A 19 1.61 -15.81 -1.68
C GLY A 19 2.72 -14.74 -1.64
N SER A 20 3.03 -14.17 -2.79
CA SER A 20 4.03 -13.11 -2.95
C SER A 20 3.46 -11.91 -3.70
N ILE A 21 3.79 -10.71 -3.23
CA ILE A 21 3.43 -9.45 -3.88
C ILE A 21 4.67 -8.62 -4.18
N ARG A 22 4.64 -7.90 -5.31
CA ARG A 22 5.53 -6.78 -5.58
C ARG A 22 4.87 -5.50 -5.06
N VAL A 23 5.55 -4.83 -4.15
CA VAL A 23 5.18 -3.54 -3.57
C VAL A 23 6.00 -2.47 -4.26
N ARG A 24 5.35 -1.42 -4.76
CA ARG A 24 6.02 -0.20 -5.24
C ARG A 24 5.59 0.97 -4.37
N ILE A 25 6.53 1.79 -3.94
CA ILE A 25 6.28 2.99 -3.10
C ILE A 25 6.98 4.20 -3.72
N ARG A 26 6.26 5.33 -3.80
CA ARG A 26 6.75 6.63 -4.25
C ARG A 26 6.32 7.73 -3.28
N PRO A 27 7.24 8.54 -2.71
CA PRO A 27 6.89 9.66 -1.85
C PRO A 27 6.06 10.77 -2.55
N GLU A 28 5.20 11.45 -1.79
CA GLU A 28 4.50 12.67 -2.20
C GLU A 28 5.52 13.78 -2.47
N GLY A 29 5.37 14.46 -3.62
CA GLY A 29 6.34 15.46 -4.10
C GLY A 29 7.34 14.94 -5.13
N GLY A 30 7.31 13.64 -5.45
CA GLY A 30 8.19 13.02 -6.43
C GLY A 30 9.46 12.43 -5.80
N GLY A 31 10.14 11.57 -6.55
CA GLY A 31 11.30 10.81 -6.08
C GLY A 31 11.35 9.41 -6.68
N ASP A 32 12.38 8.66 -6.29
CA ASP A 32 12.60 7.31 -6.79
C ASP A 32 11.50 6.35 -6.32
N VAL A 33 11.01 5.54 -7.26
CA VAL A 33 10.10 4.44 -6.95
C VAL A 33 10.93 3.33 -6.32
N ARG A 34 10.61 2.98 -5.07
CA ARG A 34 11.16 1.81 -4.40
C ARG A 34 10.30 0.62 -4.74
N GLU A 35 10.91 -0.46 -5.21
CA GLU A 35 10.22 -1.72 -5.50
C GLU A 35 10.79 -2.84 -4.63
N THR A 36 9.93 -3.66 -4.05
CA THR A 36 10.32 -4.81 -3.24
C THR A 36 9.31 -5.93 -3.39
N VAL A 37 9.79 -7.17 -3.49
CA VAL A 37 8.94 -8.37 -3.43
C VAL A 37 8.91 -8.87 -1.99
N VAL A 38 7.71 -9.04 -1.45
CA VAL A 38 7.48 -9.56 -0.09
C VAL A 38 6.60 -10.81 -0.13
N GLY A 39 6.79 -11.67 0.85
CA GLY A 39 6.10 -12.97 0.98
C GLY A 39 5.53 -13.20 2.38
N PRO A 40 5.07 -14.42 2.69
CA PRO A 40 4.39 -14.73 3.93
C PRO A 40 5.22 -14.38 5.17
N GLY A 41 4.59 -13.78 6.18
CA GLY A 41 5.24 -13.31 7.40
C GLY A 41 5.89 -11.93 7.28
N SER A 42 5.98 -11.35 6.08
CA SER A 42 6.44 -9.97 5.91
C SER A 42 5.41 -9.00 6.49
N ILE A 43 5.90 -8.02 7.25
CA ILE A 43 5.12 -6.92 7.81
C ILE A 43 5.76 -5.62 7.36
N PHE A 44 4.96 -4.70 6.84
CA PHE A 44 5.41 -3.37 6.47
C PHE A 44 4.32 -2.33 6.70
N ILE A 45 4.75 -1.08 6.83
CA ILE A 45 3.89 0.09 6.97
C ILE A 45 4.05 0.95 5.73
N VAL A 46 2.95 1.50 5.23
CA VAL A 46 2.94 2.60 4.28
C VAL A 46 2.56 3.87 5.04
N GLU A 47 3.44 4.86 4.99
CA GLU A 47 3.27 6.13 5.70
C GLU A 47 2.40 7.12 4.90
N PRO A 48 1.80 8.13 5.55
CA PRO A 48 1.06 9.15 4.84
C PRO A 48 1.94 9.89 3.82
N GLY A 49 1.37 10.22 2.67
CA GLY A 49 2.11 10.75 1.53
C GLY A 49 2.85 9.70 0.71
N GLU A 50 2.88 8.42 1.11
CA GLU A 50 3.51 7.38 0.29
C GLU A 50 2.51 6.77 -0.70
N ALA A 51 2.65 7.15 -1.97
CA ALA A 51 1.88 6.53 -3.04
C ALA A 51 2.36 5.10 -3.23
N HIS A 52 1.42 4.15 -3.28
CA HIS A 52 1.78 2.74 -3.25
C HIS A 52 1.00 1.90 -4.27
N TRP A 53 1.62 0.82 -4.75
CA TRP A 53 1.00 -0.16 -5.65
C TRP A 53 1.36 -1.57 -5.21
N PHE A 54 0.39 -2.48 -5.33
CA PHE A 54 0.52 -3.89 -5.01
C PHE A 54 0.18 -4.75 -6.24
N GLU A 55 1.16 -5.50 -6.71
CA GLU A 55 0.98 -6.52 -7.75
C GLU A 55 1.12 -7.91 -7.12
N THR A 56 0.07 -8.73 -7.21
CA THR A 56 0.12 -10.13 -6.81
C THR A 56 0.87 -10.95 -7.85
N LEU A 57 1.99 -11.55 -7.47
CA LEU A 57 2.79 -12.42 -8.34
C LEU A 57 2.29 -13.87 -8.31
N THR A 58 1.60 -14.25 -7.23
CA THR A 58 0.90 -15.53 -7.05
C THR A 58 -0.49 -15.25 -6.43
N PRO A 59 -1.38 -16.25 -6.27
CA PRO A 59 -2.53 -16.10 -5.39
C PRO A 59 -2.08 -15.69 -3.98
N CYS A 60 -2.65 -14.62 -3.44
CA CYS A 60 -2.21 -14.02 -2.16
C CYS A 60 -3.39 -13.74 -1.24
N ALA A 61 -3.11 -13.78 0.06
CA ALA A 61 -3.94 -13.23 1.11
C ALA A 61 -3.08 -12.37 2.04
N TRP A 62 -3.63 -11.24 2.49
CA TRP A 62 -2.98 -10.36 3.46
C TRP A 62 -4.01 -9.72 4.39
N ILE A 63 -3.54 -9.27 5.55
CA ILE A 63 -4.27 -8.36 6.43
C ILE A 63 -3.78 -6.95 6.13
N ASN A 64 -4.72 -6.03 5.92
CA ASN A 64 -4.45 -4.60 5.76
C ASN A 64 -5.22 -3.86 6.85
N ALA A 65 -4.48 -3.28 7.78
CA ALA A 65 -5.02 -2.52 8.90
C ALA A 65 -4.77 -1.03 8.69
N LEU A 66 -5.78 -0.21 8.95
CA LEU A 66 -5.72 1.23 8.78
C LEU A 66 -5.67 1.90 10.15
N SER A 67 -4.83 2.93 10.32
CA SER A 67 -4.77 3.71 11.56
C SER A 67 -6.00 4.60 11.78
N LYS A 68 -6.82 4.78 10.74
CA LYS A 68 -8.06 5.55 10.74
C LYS A 68 -9.17 4.67 10.15
N LYS A 69 -10.37 4.73 10.73
CA LYS A 69 -11.53 4.03 10.16
C LYS A 69 -11.83 4.59 8.77
N PHE A 70 -12.06 3.70 7.81
CA PHE A 70 -12.45 4.10 6.46
C PHE A 70 -13.80 4.83 6.47
N ASP A 71 -13.87 5.97 5.77
CA ASP A 71 -15.07 6.76 5.57
C ASP A 71 -15.41 6.73 4.08
N GLU A 72 -16.55 6.12 3.74
CA GLU A 72 -16.99 5.98 2.34
C GLU A 72 -17.46 7.32 1.74
N ALA A 73 -17.95 8.25 2.55
CA ALA A 73 -18.43 9.55 2.09
C ALA A 73 -17.27 10.53 1.87
N ALA A 74 -16.19 10.37 2.64
CA ALA A 74 -14.99 11.19 2.57
C ALA A 74 -13.72 10.34 2.70
N PRO A 75 -13.41 9.49 1.70
CA PRO A 75 -12.25 8.60 1.78
C PRO A 75 -10.96 9.43 1.74
N ASP A 76 -10.03 9.12 2.65
CA ASP A 76 -8.69 9.69 2.65
C ASP A 76 -7.82 9.03 1.57
N ILE A 77 -8.27 9.06 0.31
CA ILE A 77 -7.60 8.43 -0.83
C ILE A 77 -7.33 9.52 -1.86
N VAL A 78 -6.04 9.75 -2.15
CA VAL A 78 -5.61 10.68 -3.19
C VAL A 78 -4.99 9.90 -4.34
N PRO A 79 -5.67 9.78 -5.50
CA PRO A 79 -5.15 9.06 -6.66
C PRO A 79 -3.87 9.70 -7.21
N VAL A 80 -2.98 8.87 -7.75
CA VAL A 80 -1.79 9.32 -8.47
C VAL A 80 -1.73 8.74 -9.87
N ALA A 81 -1.15 9.50 -10.81
CA ALA A 81 -0.80 8.96 -12.11
C ALA A 81 0.23 7.82 -11.96
N ALA A 82 0.00 6.75 -12.72
CA ALA A 82 0.90 5.59 -12.80
C ALA A 82 2.29 5.99 -13.30
#